data_AF-E4KM07-F1
#
_entry.id   AF-E4KM07-F1
#
_cell.length_a   1.000
_cell.length_b   1.000
_cell.length_c   1.000
_cell.angle_alpha   90.00
_cell.angle_beta   90.00
_cell.angle_gamma   90.00
#
_symmetry.space_group_name_H-M   'P 1'
#
loop_
_entity.id
_entity.type
_entity.pdbx_description
1 polymer ?
#
loop_
_entity_poly.entity_id
_entity_poly.type
_entity_poly.pdbx_seq_one_letter_code
_entity_poly.pdbx_strand_id
1 'polypeptide(L)'
;MEFLASLLPMILIFGLLYMMMIRPQQKQAKQKQEMINAMKPGDQVVTIGGLYGVVSQIDVANGKVEIDCEGVYLTFMLQAIREVVSSAPLSPASNESIPADNSQAVEPTPAQEMDEDEDISADDLYLKDEDNNELADEPR
;
A
#
# COMPACT_ATOMS: atom_id res chain seq x y z
N MET A 1 32.09 12.39 40.10
CA MET A 1 31.09 11.29 40.13
C MET A 1 29.68 11.74 39.74
N GLU A 2 29.35 13.04 39.81
CA GLU A 2 28.00 13.54 39.48
C GLU A 2 27.61 13.46 37.99
N PHE A 3 28.58 13.57 37.07
CA PHE A 3 28.32 13.42 35.62
C PHE A 3 27.76 12.03 35.26
N LEU A 4 28.13 11.00 36.02
CA LEU A 4 27.60 9.65 35.83
C LEU A 4 26.14 9.53 36.30
N ALA A 5 25.77 10.29 37.34
CA ALA A 5 24.41 10.37 37.85
C ALA A 5 23.47 11.15 36.91
N SER A 6 23.96 12.21 36.24
CA SER A 6 23.17 12.96 35.25
C SER A 6 22.99 12.23 33.92
N LEU A 7 23.93 11.35 33.54
CA LEU A 7 23.81 10.50 32.35
C LEU A 7 22.88 9.30 32.55
N LEU A 8 22.66 8.88 33.80
CA LEU A 8 21.80 7.75 34.15
C LEU A 8 20.37 7.87 33.56
N PRO A 9 19.61 8.97 33.74
CA PRO A 9 18.27 9.09 33.17
C PRO A 9 18.28 9.15 31.64
N MET A 10 19.30 9.75 31.04
CA MET A 10 19.42 9.86 29.57
C MET A 10 19.64 8.49 28.92
N ILE A 11 20.54 7.69 29.50
CA ILE A 11 20.81 6.31 29.06
C ILE A 11 19.59 5.41 29.28
N LEU A 12 18.82 5.63 30.36
CA LEU A 12 17.61 4.86 30.66
C LEU A 12 16.51 5.11 29.60
N ILE A 13 16.27 6.38 29.23
CA ILE A 13 15.32 6.75 28.16
C ILE A 13 15.77 6.16 26.82
N PHE A 14 17.04 6.33 26.43
CA PHE A 14 17.55 5.80 25.17
C PHE A 14 17.53 4.27 25.15
N GLY A 15 17.82 3.62 26.28
CA GLY A 15 17.74 2.17 26.43
C GLY A 15 16.32 1.63 26.26
N LEU A 16 15.32 2.29 26.86
CA LEU A 16 13.91 1.90 26.72
C LEU A 16 13.41 2.07 25.29
N LEU A 17 13.69 3.22 24.66
CA LEU A 17 13.30 3.51 23.28
C LEU A 17 13.96 2.57 22.27
N TYR A 18 15.26 2.28 22.45
CA TYR A 18 16.00 1.33 21.61
C TYR A 18 15.43 -0.08 21.71
N MET A 19 15.17 -0.55 22.94
CA MET A 19 14.64 -1.89 23.17
C MET A 19 13.22 -2.05 22.62
N MET A 20 12.38 -1.00 22.73
CA MET A 20 11.01 -1.04 22.22
C MET A 20 10.95 -0.96 20.70
N MET A 21 11.84 -0.25 20.00
CA MET A 21 11.78 -0.13 18.53
C MET A 21 12.51 -1.27 17.80
N ILE A 22 13.63 -1.77 18.32
CA ILE A 22 14.45 -2.74 17.59
C ILE A 22 13.89 -4.17 17.66
N ARG A 23 13.22 -4.51 18.77
CA ARG A 23 12.60 -5.82 18.99
C ARG A 23 11.37 -6.10 18.11
N PRO A 24 10.43 -5.16 17.87
CA PRO A 24 9.28 -5.42 17.01
C PRO A 24 9.66 -5.56 15.53
N GLN A 25 10.66 -4.80 15.04
CA GLN A 25 11.06 -4.86 13.64
C GLN A 25 11.58 -6.25 13.23
N GLN A 26 12.40 -6.87 14.09
CA GLN A 26 12.93 -8.21 13.82
C GLN A 26 11.84 -9.28 13.75
N LYS A 27 10.74 -9.13 14.50
CA LYS A 27 9.62 -10.08 14.46
C LYS A 27 8.88 -10.02 13.13
N GLN A 28 8.60 -8.83 12.62
CA GLN A 28 7.91 -8.65 11.33
C GLN A 28 8.76 -9.14 10.16
N ALA A 29 10.07 -8.85 10.17
CA ALA A 29 10.99 -9.34 9.13
C ALA A 29 11.09 -10.88 9.13
N LYS A 30 11.16 -11.50 10.31
CA LYS A 30 11.19 -12.97 10.46
C LYS A 30 9.90 -13.62 9.96
N GLN A 31 8.74 -13.10 10.36
CA GLN A 31 7.43 -13.60 9.89
C GLN A 31 7.30 -13.53 8.36
N LYS A 32 7.75 -12.43 7.76
CA LYS A 32 7.72 -12.28 6.30
C LYS A 32 8.65 -13.27 5.61
N GLN A 33 9.84 -13.49 6.16
CA GLN A 33 10.77 -14.50 5.64
C GLN A 33 10.21 -15.92 5.77
N GLU A 34 9.56 -16.24 6.90
CA GLU A 34 8.91 -17.52 7.12
C GLU A 34 7.76 -17.76 6.13
N MET A 35 6.93 -16.75 5.87
CA MET A 35 5.86 -16.82 4.85
C MET A 35 6.44 -17.09 3.45
N ILE A 36 7.51 -16.38 3.08
CA ILE A 36 8.21 -16.58 1.82
C ILE A 36 8.76 -18.00 1.69
N ASN A 37 9.35 -18.52 2.77
CA ASN A 37 9.92 -19.88 2.78
C ASN A 37 8.85 -20.97 2.77
N ALA A 38 7.65 -20.68 3.29
CA ALA A 38 6.53 -21.62 3.33
C ALA A 38 5.79 -21.71 1.98
N MET A 39 5.93 -20.69 1.13
CA MET A 39 5.23 -20.56 -0.15
C MET A 39 5.77 -21.56 -1.19
N LYS A 40 4.85 -22.16 -1.96
CA LYS A 40 5.16 -23.15 -2.99
C LYS A 40 4.53 -22.77 -4.34
N PRO A 41 5.10 -23.26 -5.46
CA PRO A 41 4.42 -23.19 -6.74
C PRO A 41 3.06 -23.89 -6.67
N GLY A 42 2.03 -23.24 -7.18
CA GLY A 42 0.63 -23.67 -7.08
C GLY A 42 -0.15 -23.03 -5.93
N ASP A 43 0.51 -22.32 -5.01
CA ASP A 43 -0.19 -21.63 -3.94
C ASP A 43 -0.91 -20.40 -4.47
N GLN A 44 -2.14 -20.19 -3.99
CA GLN A 44 -2.92 -19.00 -4.31
C GLN A 44 -2.49 -17.86 -3.38
N VAL A 45 -2.16 -16.71 -3.95
CA VAL A 45 -1.56 -15.59 -3.24
C VAL A 45 -2.31 -14.29 -3.51
N VAL A 46 -2.25 -13.39 -2.52
CA VAL A 46 -2.75 -12.02 -2.63
C VAL A 46 -1.58 -11.07 -2.52
N THR A 47 -1.40 -10.21 -3.51
CA THR A 47 -0.38 -9.16 -3.46
C THR A 47 -0.84 -7.97 -2.60
N ILE A 48 0.08 -7.06 -2.27
CA ILE A 48 -0.24 -5.83 -1.52
C ILE A 48 -1.30 -4.97 -2.25
N GLY A 49 -1.34 -5.01 -3.59
CA GLY A 49 -2.33 -4.31 -4.40
C GLY A 49 -3.70 -5.02 -4.49
N GLY A 50 -3.89 -6.14 -3.80
CA GLY A 50 -5.13 -6.92 -3.88
C GLY A 50 -5.25 -7.80 -5.13
N LEU A 51 -4.16 -8.01 -5.87
CA LEU A 51 -4.16 -8.94 -7.00
C LEU A 51 -4.19 -10.37 -6.47
N TYR A 52 -5.17 -11.13 -6.95
CA TYR A 52 -5.26 -12.57 -6.72
C TYR A 52 -4.62 -13.30 -7.90
N GLY A 53 -3.82 -14.30 -7.60
CA GLY A 53 -3.22 -15.16 -8.62
C GLY A 53 -2.62 -16.41 -8.01
N VAL A 54 -2.07 -17.26 -8.88
CA VAL A 54 -1.44 -18.52 -8.48
C VAL A 54 0.06 -18.43 -8.74
N VAL A 55 0.88 -18.87 -7.79
CA VAL A 55 2.33 -18.86 -7.97
C VAL A 55 2.73 -19.89 -9.04
N SER A 56 3.34 -19.43 -10.12
CA SER A 56 3.85 -20.30 -11.21
C SER A 56 5.29 -20.73 -10.91
N GLN A 57 6.16 -19.77 -10.60
CA GLN A 57 7.58 -20.01 -10.31
C GLN A 57 8.08 -19.06 -9.22
N ILE A 58 8.99 -19.56 -8.37
CA ILE A 58 9.63 -18.77 -7.31
C ILE A 58 11.14 -18.75 -7.56
N ASP A 59 11.70 -17.56 -7.69
CA ASP A 59 13.14 -17.30 -7.75
C ASP A 59 13.59 -16.61 -6.45
N VAL A 60 14.01 -17.42 -5.49
CA VAL A 60 14.49 -16.96 -4.18
C VAL A 60 15.83 -16.23 -4.28
N ALA A 61 16.66 -16.57 -5.27
CA ALA A 61 17.99 -15.97 -5.43
C ALA A 61 17.90 -14.50 -5.87
N ASN A 62 16.97 -14.20 -6.78
CA ASN A 62 16.74 -12.84 -7.27
C ASN A 62 15.59 -12.12 -6.57
N GLY A 63 14.89 -12.78 -5.64
CA GLY A 63 13.77 -12.21 -4.92
C GLY A 63 12.54 -11.96 -5.81
N LYS A 64 12.35 -12.76 -6.87
CA LYS A 64 11.26 -12.64 -7.85
C LYS A 64 10.30 -13.83 -7.82
N VAL A 65 9.04 -13.58 -8.12
CA VAL A 65 7.99 -14.60 -8.19
C VAL A 65 7.14 -14.33 -9.42
N GLU A 66 6.85 -15.38 -10.19
CA GLU A 66 5.92 -15.31 -11.31
C GLU A 66 4.55 -15.75 -10.84
N ILE A 67 3.57 -14.87 -11.05
CA ILE A 67 2.17 -15.10 -10.68
C ILE A 67 1.37 -15.24 -11.97
N ASP A 68 0.63 -16.34 -12.07
CA ASP A 68 -0.36 -16.59 -13.11
C ASP A 68 -1.67 -15.90 -12.74
N CYS A 69 -2.07 -14.95 -13.58
CA CYS A 69 -3.33 -14.23 -13.51
C CYS A 69 -4.09 -14.50 -14.81
N GLU A 70 -4.94 -15.54 -14.81
CA GLU A 70 -5.81 -15.87 -15.94
C GLU A 70 -5.03 -16.11 -17.26
N GLY A 71 -3.89 -16.79 -17.18
CA GLY A 71 -3.03 -17.08 -18.33
C GLY A 71 -2.02 -15.98 -18.66
N VAL A 72 -2.00 -14.88 -17.90
CA VAL A 72 -0.96 -13.84 -17.97
C VAL A 72 0.05 -14.07 -16.84
N TYR A 73 1.30 -14.33 -17.21
CA TYR A 73 2.41 -14.46 -16.26
C TYR A 73 3.04 -13.11 -15.98
N LEU A 74 2.95 -12.68 -14.73
CA LEU A 74 3.48 -11.40 -14.26
C LEU A 74 4.58 -11.66 -13.23
N THR A 75 5.74 -11.04 -13.43
CA THR A 75 6.85 -11.12 -12.47
C THR A 75 6.70 -10.03 -11.42
N PHE A 76 6.58 -10.45 -10.16
CA PHE A 76 6.56 -9.58 -8.99
C PHE A 76 7.77 -9.85 -8.10
N MET A 77 8.02 -8.95 -7.15
CA MET A 77 8.97 -9.21 -6.07
C MET A 77 8.33 -10.14 -5.04
N LEU A 78 9.09 -11.03 -4.41
CA LEU A 78 8.56 -11.86 -3.30
C LEU A 78 8.01 -11.01 -2.15
N GLN A 79 8.61 -9.85 -1.93
CA GLN A 79 8.17 -8.89 -0.91
C GLN A 79 6.80 -8.27 -1.20
N ALA A 80 6.28 -8.40 -2.43
CA ALA A 80 4.99 -7.86 -2.84
C ALA A 80 3.82 -8.79 -2.50
N ILE A 81 4.09 -10.01 -2.04
CA ILE A 81 3.04 -10.93 -1.58
C ILE A 81 2.69 -10.58 -0.13
N ARG A 82 1.39 -10.40 0.12
CA ARG A 82 0.82 -10.06 1.43
C ARG A 82 0.40 -11.32 2.17
N GLU A 83 -0.25 -12.24 1.48
CA GLU A 83 -0.89 -13.41 2.08
C GLU A 83 -0.91 -14.59 1.11
N VAL A 84 -0.83 -15.80 1.65
CA VAL A 84 -1.00 -17.06 0.92
C VAL A 84 -2.34 -17.65 1.34
N VAL A 85 -3.31 -17.67 0.41
CA VAL A 85 -4.68 -18.15 0.62
C VAL A 85 -4.74 -19.67 0.67
N SER A 86 -3.84 -20.35 -0.04
CA SER A 86 -3.76 -21.81 -0.05
C SER A 86 -2.36 -22.27 0.34
N SER A 87 -2.12 -22.37 1.64
CA SER A 87 -1.23 -23.40 2.19
C SER A 87 -1.95 -24.01 3.41
N ALA A 88 -2.02 -25.33 3.47
CA ALA A 88 -2.83 -26.09 4.44
C ALA A 88 -2.66 -25.61 5.92
N PRO A 89 -3.70 -25.73 6.75
CA PRO A 89 -3.97 -24.82 7.86
C PRO A 89 -3.13 -25.09 9.11
N LEU A 90 -2.57 -24.04 9.69
CA LEU A 90 -2.31 -23.95 11.12
C LEU A 90 -3.19 -22.84 11.70
N SER A 91 -4.28 -23.29 12.33
CA SER A 91 -5.26 -22.53 13.10
C SER A 91 -4.68 -22.08 14.48
N PRO A 92 -5.37 -21.32 15.35
CA PRO A 92 -5.38 -19.86 15.43
C PRO A 92 -5.07 -19.33 16.87
N ALA A 93 -4.55 -18.11 17.00
CA ALA A 93 -4.63 -17.30 18.22
C ALA A 93 -4.30 -15.85 17.83
N SER A 94 -5.12 -14.82 17.99
CA SER A 94 -6.15 -14.57 19.00
C SER A 94 -7.13 -13.52 18.48
N ASN A 95 -8.41 -13.85 18.54
CA ASN A 95 -9.52 -12.89 18.61
C ASN A 95 -9.56 -12.38 20.04
N GLU A 96 -9.44 -11.06 20.22
CA GLU A 96 -10.00 -10.38 21.39
C GLU A 96 -11.07 -9.40 20.90
N SER A 97 -12.25 -9.57 21.49
CA SER A 97 -13.55 -9.05 21.11
C SER A 97 -13.83 -7.60 21.54
N ILE A 98 -14.72 -6.97 20.76
CA ILE A 98 -15.36 -5.64 20.86
C ILE A 98 -16.18 -5.46 22.17
N PRO A 99 -16.27 -4.23 22.76
CA PRO A 99 -17.54 -3.44 22.72
C PRO A 99 -17.27 -1.90 22.63
N ALA A 100 -18.07 -1.04 21.99
CA ALA A 100 -19.53 -0.85 22.02
C ALA A 100 -20.01 -0.30 20.64
N ASP A 101 -21.12 -0.74 20.02
CA ASP A 101 -22.54 -0.58 20.39
C ASP A 101 -22.91 0.91 20.63
N ASN A 102 -23.83 1.58 19.93
CA ASN A 102 -25.02 1.07 19.25
C ASN A 102 -25.62 2.08 18.24
N SER A 103 -26.22 1.52 17.19
CA SER A 103 -27.46 1.92 16.47
C SER A 103 -27.61 3.32 15.86
N GLN A 104 -27.65 3.40 14.52
CA GLN A 104 -28.85 3.21 13.66
C GLN A 104 -29.82 4.41 13.78
N ALA A 105 -30.36 5.01 12.72
CA ALA A 105 -30.94 4.33 11.58
C ALA A 105 -31.32 5.31 10.44
N VAL A 106 -31.45 4.70 9.24
CA VAL A 106 -32.33 4.98 8.08
C VAL A 106 -32.15 6.20 7.15
N GLU A 107 -32.07 5.82 5.86
CA GLU A 107 -32.18 6.52 4.56
C GLU A 107 -33.57 7.22 4.35
N PRO A 108 -33.98 7.79 3.18
CA PRO A 108 -33.31 8.14 1.91
C PRO A 108 -33.63 9.57 1.36
N THR A 109 -33.09 9.89 0.18
CA THR A 109 -33.18 11.08 -0.71
C THR A 109 -34.63 11.59 -0.99
N PRO A 110 -34.88 12.90 -1.29
CA PRO A 110 -34.75 13.45 -2.65
C PRO A 110 -34.31 14.94 -2.77
N ALA A 111 -33.83 15.29 -3.96
CA ALA A 111 -33.37 16.60 -4.43
C ALA A 111 -34.33 17.78 -4.19
N GLN A 112 -33.78 18.99 -3.98
CA GLN A 112 -34.27 20.26 -4.53
C GLN A 112 -33.12 21.26 -4.76
N GLU A 113 -33.11 21.83 -5.97
CA GLU A 113 -32.29 22.91 -6.52
C GLU A 113 -32.64 24.29 -5.94
N MET A 114 -31.73 25.26 -6.13
CA MET A 114 -31.88 26.74 -6.24
C MET A 114 -30.50 27.33 -5.85
N ASP A 115 -29.61 27.68 -6.78
CA ASP A 115 -29.60 28.82 -7.74
C ASP A 115 -29.19 30.16 -7.12
N GLU A 116 -28.46 30.93 -7.94
CA GLU A 116 -27.98 32.32 -7.86
C GLU A 116 -26.58 32.49 -7.23
N ASP A 117 -25.48 32.54 -8.00
CA ASP A 117 -25.00 33.53 -9.01
C ASP A 117 -24.35 34.81 -8.42
N GLU A 118 -23.41 35.36 -9.21
CA GLU A 118 -22.55 36.56 -9.05
C GLU A 118 -21.18 36.30 -8.35
N ASP A 119 -20.01 36.53 -8.94
CA ASP A 119 -19.66 37.22 -10.18
C ASP A 119 -18.28 36.75 -10.69
N ILE A 120 -18.23 36.51 -12.00
CA ILE A 120 -17.03 36.35 -12.82
C ILE A 120 -16.61 37.74 -13.32
N SER A 121 -15.53 38.30 -12.80
CA SER A 121 -14.86 39.41 -13.48
C SER A 121 -13.90 38.85 -14.52
N ALA A 122 -14.32 38.95 -15.78
CA ALA A 122 -13.44 38.86 -16.93
C ALA A 122 -12.43 40.01 -16.88
N ASP A 123 -11.14 39.68 -16.80
CA ASP A 123 -10.03 40.34 -17.47
C ASP A 123 -8.72 39.70 -16.97
N ASP A 124 -7.77 39.48 -17.90
CA ASP A 124 -6.48 38.79 -17.74
C ASP A 124 -6.57 37.25 -17.58
N LEU A 125 -6.16 36.41 -18.54
CA LEU A 125 -4.96 36.53 -19.35
C LEU A 125 -4.96 35.50 -20.50
N TYR A 126 -5.94 35.57 -21.40
CA TYR A 126 -5.79 34.99 -22.74
C TYR A 126 -5.31 36.09 -23.70
N LEU A 127 -3.98 36.22 -23.82
CA LEU A 127 -3.33 36.79 -25.01
C LEU A 127 -2.79 35.61 -25.81
N LYS A 128 -3.48 35.23 -26.88
CA LYS A 128 -3.31 35.73 -28.26
C LYS A 128 -2.35 34.83 -29.02
N ASP A 129 -2.96 33.94 -29.79
CA ASP A 129 -2.49 33.60 -31.12
C ASP A 129 -2.07 34.90 -31.85
N GLU A 130 -0.87 34.91 -32.43
CA GLU A 130 -0.70 35.50 -33.74
C GLU A 130 -0.29 34.40 -34.72
N ASP A 131 -1.04 34.42 -35.79
CA ASP A 131 -1.12 33.58 -36.95
C ASP A 131 -0.22 34.15 -38.06
N ASN A 132 0.39 33.27 -38.85
CA ASN A 132 0.51 33.51 -40.29
C ASN A 132 0.84 32.19 -41.00
N ASN A 133 -0.25 31.52 -41.36
CA ASN A 133 -0.53 31.09 -42.73
C ASN A 133 0.54 31.54 -43.75
N GLU A 134 1.16 30.60 -44.46
CA GLU A 134 0.99 30.56 -45.92
C GLU A 134 1.46 29.22 -46.48
N LEU A 135 0.57 28.61 -47.27
CA LEU A 135 0.81 27.54 -48.23
C LEU A 135 2.08 27.76 -49.05
N ALA A 136 2.88 26.71 -49.23
CA ALA A 136 3.55 26.46 -50.51
C ALA A 136 3.91 24.98 -50.62
N ASP A 137 2.96 24.26 -51.22
CA ASP A 137 3.21 23.09 -52.06
C ASP A 137 4.13 23.52 -53.23
N GLU A 138 5.33 22.93 -53.36
CA GLU A 138 5.81 22.41 -54.65
C GLU A 138 7.04 21.50 -54.50
N PRO A 139 7.21 20.51 -55.40
CA PRO A 139 8.15 19.40 -55.26
C PRO A 139 9.46 19.67 -56.01
N ARG A 140 10.58 19.12 -55.51
CA ARG A 140 11.69 18.58 -56.33
C ARG A 140 12.46 17.51 -55.57
#